data_AF-A0A1S3YMH5-F1
#
_entry.id   AF-A0A1S3YMH5-F1
#
_cell.length_a   1.000
_cell.length_b   1.000
_cell.length_c   1.000
_cell.angle_alpha   90.00
_cell.angle_beta   90.00
_cell.angle_gamma   90.00
#
_symmetry.space_group_name_H-M   'P 1'
#
loop_
_entity.id
_entity.type
_entity.pdbx_description
1 polymer ?
#
loop_
_entity_poly.entity_id
_entity_poly.type
_entity_poly.pdbx_seq_one_letter_code
_entity_poly.pdbx_strand_id
1 'polypeptide(L)'
;MLNSGEDKSNVVQLPEGVMPFIHINQNEFLGRKHKKLKEEDIAICECKYDASDPESACGEGCLNVLTSTECTPGYCHCGENCRNQRFQKCEYAKTKLFRTEGRGWGLLADENIKAGQFIIEYSGEVISSEEAKKRSQAYEAHELKDAYIISLNANYFIDATRKGSFARFINHSCHPNCETRKWTVLGETRVGIFAKQDISVGTELAYNYNFEWYGGATVRCLCGAANCSIFLGAKSQGFQEYNHVWEDGDVRKWTFGFTPRRADLYGIKNEAASKLNSIYDEIRPAIEEHGRDNQDSVPTSVAEKWIEASCSKYKADFDFYFSVIKNVMCPRPATNTDAGGPSEGGAEPQTANAEVKPSEGEAE
;
A
#
# COMPACT_ATOMS: atom_id res chain seq x y z
N MET A 1 4.38 24.53 0.67
CA MET A 1 4.58 25.89 0.14
C MET A 1 5.57 25.79 -1.02
N LEU A 2 5.15 26.15 -2.23
CA LEU A 2 6.04 26.17 -3.41
C LEU A 2 6.93 27.41 -3.32
N ASN A 3 8.23 27.27 -3.63
CA ASN A 3 9.19 28.39 -3.54
C ASN A 3 8.95 29.40 -4.68
N SER A 4 9.24 30.68 -4.41
CA SER A 4 8.90 31.86 -5.22
C SER A 4 9.66 32.02 -6.56
N GLY A 5 10.17 30.94 -7.15
CA GLY A 5 10.93 30.97 -8.42
C GLY A 5 10.54 29.90 -9.45
N GLU A 6 9.49 29.11 -9.21
CA GLU A 6 9.08 28.01 -10.10
C GLU A 6 8.05 28.47 -11.14
N ASP A 7 8.23 28.03 -12.39
CA ASP A 7 7.33 28.28 -13.51
C ASP A 7 5.93 27.70 -13.22
N LYS A 8 4.95 28.59 -13.02
CA LYS A 8 3.58 28.25 -12.63
C LYS A 8 2.74 27.68 -13.77
N SER A 9 3.25 27.64 -15.01
CA SER A 9 2.49 27.20 -16.19
C SER A 9 2.13 25.70 -16.17
N ASN A 10 2.87 24.87 -15.43
CA ASN A 10 2.68 23.42 -15.36
C ASN A 10 2.01 22.93 -14.06
N VAL A 11 1.44 23.83 -13.26
CA VAL A 11 0.71 23.45 -12.05
C VAL A 11 -0.65 22.88 -12.44
N VAL A 12 -0.88 21.60 -12.12
CA VAL A 12 -2.16 20.94 -12.46
C VAL A 12 -3.27 21.43 -11.54
N GLN A 13 -4.36 21.94 -12.13
CA GLN A 13 -5.59 22.16 -11.38
C GLN A 13 -6.25 20.81 -11.09
N LEU A 14 -6.31 20.45 -9.83
CA LEU A 14 -6.85 19.18 -9.36
C LEU A 14 -8.14 19.43 -8.56
N PRO A 15 -9.01 18.43 -8.42
CA PRO A 15 -10.18 18.54 -7.57
C PRO A 15 -9.81 18.93 -6.13
N GLU A 16 -10.79 19.49 -5.40
CA GLU A 16 -10.60 19.96 -4.03
C GLU A 16 -10.00 18.88 -3.12
N GLY A 17 -8.98 19.25 -2.35
CA GLY A 17 -8.27 18.36 -1.42
C GLY A 17 -7.11 17.56 -2.02
N VAL A 18 -6.79 17.69 -3.31
CA VAL A 18 -5.52 17.20 -3.85
C VAL A 18 -4.44 18.27 -3.68
N MET A 19 -3.29 17.91 -3.13
CA MET A 19 -2.15 18.82 -3.07
C MET A 19 -1.66 19.14 -4.49
N PRO A 20 -1.54 20.44 -4.87
CA PRO A 20 -1.00 20.81 -6.17
C PRO A 20 0.41 20.26 -6.36
N PHE A 21 0.71 19.80 -7.58
CA PHE A 21 2.04 19.38 -8.00
C PHE A 21 2.33 19.92 -9.40
N ILE A 22 3.60 19.94 -9.77
CA ILE A 22 4.04 20.37 -11.10
C ILE A 22 4.06 19.13 -12.00
N HIS A 23 3.28 19.16 -13.09
CA HIS A 23 3.30 18.07 -14.05
C HIS A 23 4.60 18.07 -14.85
N ILE A 24 5.25 16.90 -14.93
CA ILE A 24 6.43 16.69 -15.77
C ILE A 24 6.24 15.44 -16.63
N ASN A 25 6.63 15.54 -17.89
CA ASN A 25 6.50 14.46 -18.87
C ASN A 25 7.68 13.48 -18.83
N GLN A 26 8.79 13.87 -18.22
CA GLN A 26 10.00 13.07 -18.07
C GLN A 26 10.66 13.39 -16.74
N ASN A 27 11.49 12.46 -16.26
CA ASN A 27 12.25 12.63 -15.03
C ASN A 27 13.15 13.88 -15.05
N GLU A 28 13.20 14.59 -13.92
CA GLU A 28 14.16 15.67 -13.67
C GLU A 28 15.26 15.15 -12.75
N PHE A 29 16.52 15.17 -13.18
CA PHE A 29 17.63 14.66 -12.37
C PHE A 29 18.15 15.74 -11.42
N LEU A 30 18.08 15.48 -10.11
CA LEU A 30 18.66 16.37 -9.11
C LEU A 30 20.16 16.08 -8.98
N GLY A 31 20.98 17.12 -9.14
CA GLY A 31 22.44 17.03 -8.99
C GLY A 31 23.20 16.51 -10.21
N ARG A 32 22.52 16.15 -11.31
CA ARG A 32 23.16 15.85 -12.60
C ARG A 32 22.25 16.15 -13.78
N LYS A 33 22.82 16.26 -14.98
CA LYS A 33 22.06 16.31 -16.23
C LYS A 33 21.70 14.89 -16.71
N HIS A 34 20.76 14.81 -17.66
CA HIS A 34 20.53 13.59 -18.43
C HIS A 34 21.83 13.16 -19.11
N LYS A 35 22.08 11.85 -19.12
CA LYS A 35 23.13 11.26 -19.94
C LYS A 35 22.82 11.49 -21.40
N LYS A 36 23.87 11.69 -22.19
CA LYS A 36 23.79 11.60 -23.64
C LYS A 36 24.19 10.19 -24.02
N LEU A 37 23.29 9.46 -24.65
CA LEU A 37 23.60 8.15 -25.24
C LEU A 37 24.63 8.36 -26.34
N LYS A 38 25.75 7.64 -26.26
CA LYS A 38 26.77 7.70 -27.30
C LYS A 38 26.33 6.85 -28.49
N GLU A 39 26.78 7.21 -29.68
CA GLU A 39 26.37 6.55 -30.92
C GLU A 39 26.76 5.06 -30.92
N GLU A 40 27.95 4.73 -30.39
CA GLU A 40 28.41 3.35 -30.25
C GLU A 40 27.58 2.50 -29.28
N ASP A 41 26.84 3.12 -28.37
CA ASP A 41 26.02 2.45 -27.36
C ASP A 41 24.54 2.29 -27.80
N ILE A 42 24.18 2.75 -29.00
CA ILE A 42 22.80 2.69 -29.50
C ILE A 42 22.46 1.25 -29.92
N ALA A 43 21.47 0.66 -29.27
CA ALA A 43 20.87 -0.61 -29.68
C ALA A 43 19.98 -0.40 -30.91
N ILE A 44 20.45 -0.83 -32.08
CA ILE A 44 19.71 -0.78 -33.34
C ILE A 44 18.98 -2.11 -33.57
N CYS A 45 17.66 -2.07 -33.73
CA CYS A 45 16.88 -3.27 -34.05
C CYS A 45 16.92 -3.60 -35.55
N GLU A 46 16.62 -4.84 -35.90
CA GLU A 46 16.55 -5.33 -37.28
C GLU A 46 15.14 -5.24 -37.91
N CYS A 47 14.17 -4.63 -37.21
CA CYS A 47 12.81 -4.47 -37.70
C CYS A 47 12.77 -3.61 -38.98
N LYS A 48 11.84 -3.93 -39.88
CA LYS A 48 11.57 -3.15 -41.09
C LYS A 48 10.08 -2.92 -41.19
N TYR A 49 9.69 -1.67 -41.44
CA TYR A 49 8.28 -1.33 -41.57
C TYR A 49 7.70 -1.89 -42.87
N ASP A 50 6.61 -2.63 -42.73
CA ASP A 50 5.70 -3.07 -43.78
C ASP A 50 4.33 -2.42 -43.55
N ALA A 51 3.83 -1.68 -44.53
CA ALA A 51 2.53 -1.00 -44.43
C ALA A 51 1.34 -1.98 -44.34
N SER A 52 1.51 -3.23 -44.73
CA SER A 52 0.50 -4.29 -44.59
C SER A 52 0.48 -4.94 -43.21
N ASP A 53 1.54 -4.74 -42.40
CA ASP A 53 1.67 -5.26 -41.05
C ASP A 53 2.19 -4.18 -40.08
N PRO A 54 1.30 -3.45 -39.39
CA PRO A 54 1.71 -2.44 -38.42
C PRO A 54 2.56 -2.95 -37.24
N GLU A 55 2.57 -4.26 -36.94
CA GLU A 55 3.41 -4.85 -35.88
C GLU A 55 4.87 -5.03 -36.33
N SER A 56 5.13 -5.02 -37.65
CA SER A 56 6.49 -5.00 -38.21
C SER A 56 7.28 -3.74 -37.81
N ALA A 57 6.58 -2.66 -37.43
CA ALA A 57 7.15 -1.38 -37.03
C ALA A 57 7.60 -1.34 -35.55
N CYS A 58 8.41 -2.32 -35.15
CA CYS A 58 8.84 -2.53 -33.77
C CYS A 58 7.71 -2.84 -32.77
N GLY A 59 6.81 -3.76 -33.13
CA GLY A 59 5.83 -4.34 -32.21
C GLY A 59 6.46 -5.27 -31.15
N GLU A 60 5.66 -6.18 -30.58
CA GLU A 60 6.08 -7.04 -29.46
C GLU A 60 7.28 -7.95 -29.77
N GLY A 61 7.48 -8.32 -31.05
CA GLY A 61 8.60 -9.16 -31.49
C GLY A 61 9.93 -8.43 -31.69
N CYS A 62 9.97 -7.10 -31.52
CA CYS A 62 11.20 -6.33 -31.68
C CYS A 62 12.23 -6.67 -30.61
N LEU A 63 13.49 -6.91 -30.99
CA LEU A 63 14.57 -7.21 -30.04
C LEU A 63 14.74 -6.13 -28.97
N ASN A 64 14.60 -4.86 -29.34
CA ASN A 64 14.67 -3.74 -28.39
C ASN A 64 13.49 -3.79 -27.40
N VAL A 65 12.27 -4.12 -27.85
CA VAL A 65 11.10 -4.31 -26.96
C VAL A 65 11.31 -5.47 -26.00
N LEU A 66 11.77 -6.62 -26.51
CA LEU A 66 12.05 -7.83 -25.72
C LEU A 66 13.11 -7.60 -24.64
N THR A 67 14.04 -6.68 -24.89
CA THR A 67 15.11 -6.29 -23.96
C THR A 67 14.78 -5.02 -23.16
N SER A 68 13.52 -4.56 -23.18
CA SER A 68 13.04 -3.35 -22.48
C SER A 68 13.88 -2.11 -22.78
N THR A 69 14.26 -1.93 -24.04
CA THR A 69 15.00 -0.78 -24.55
C THR A 69 14.17 -0.08 -25.63
N GLU A 70 14.02 1.23 -25.53
CA GLU A 70 13.37 1.98 -26.61
C GLU A 70 14.28 2.13 -27.83
N CYS A 71 13.69 2.17 -29.01
CA CYS A 71 14.41 2.47 -30.23
C CYS A 71 14.79 3.96 -30.26
N THR A 72 16.04 4.25 -30.61
CA THR A 72 16.52 5.63 -30.75
C THR A 72 16.02 6.26 -32.07
N PRO A 73 15.38 7.45 -32.05
CA PRO A 73 14.97 8.18 -33.25
C PRO A 73 16.15 8.43 -34.19
N GLY A 74 15.93 8.26 -35.50
CA GLY A 74 16.97 8.39 -36.53
C GLY A 74 17.85 7.16 -36.75
N TYR A 75 17.86 6.19 -35.83
CA TYR A 75 18.66 4.96 -35.96
C TYR A 75 17.81 3.73 -36.28
N CYS A 76 16.53 3.72 -35.92
CA CYS A 76 15.62 2.63 -36.25
C CYS A 76 15.28 2.63 -37.74
N HIS A 77 15.40 1.48 -38.41
CA HIS A 77 15.03 1.32 -39.82
C HIS A 77 13.54 1.54 -40.12
N CYS A 78 12.67 1.43 -39.11
CA CYS A 78 11.24 1.77 -39.25
C CYS A 78 10.98 3.29 -39.31
N GLY A 79 12.01 4.12 -39.05
CA GLY A 79 11.91 5.58 -39.06
C GLY A 79 10.81 6.10 -38.13
N GLU A 80 10.04 7.08 -38.61
CA GLU A 80 8.93 7.70 -37.87
C GLU A 80 7.80 6.72 -37.53
N ASN A 81 7.66 5.62 -38.28
CA ASN A 81 6.64 4.61 -38.05
C ASN A 81 6.97 3.68 -36.86
N CYS A 82 8.17 3.79 -36.28
CA CYS A 82 8.57 3.00 -35.12
C CYS A 82 7.59 3.19 -33.95
N ARG A 83 7.01 2.08 -33.48
CA ARG A 83 6.08 2.05 -32.34
C ARG A 83 6.76 1.83 -30.99
N ASN A 84 8.09 1.61 -30.99
CA ASN A 84 8.89 1.43 -29.78
C ASN A 84 9.59 2.74 -29.34
N GLN A 85 8.82 3.83 -29.27
CA GLN A 85 9.25 5.18 -28.88
C GLN A 85 8.23 5.88 -27.96
N ARG A 86 7.40 5.10 -27.27
CA ARG A 86 6.24 5.56 -26.49
C ARG A 86 6.60 6.42 -25.27
N PHE A 87 7.69 6.14 -24.57
CA PHE A 87 8.21 7.00 -23.49
C PHE A 87 8.68 8.33 -24.05
N GLN A 88 9.50 8.31 -25.11
CA GLN A 88 9.99 9.53 -25.76
C GLN A 88 8.86 10.40 -26.33
N LYS A 89 7.83 9.78 -26.92
CA LYS A 89 6.67 10.46 -27.52
C LYS A 89 5.54 10.75 -26.52
N CYS A 90 5.65 10.30 -25.26
CA CYS A 90 4.59 10.41 -24.25
C CYS A 90 3.25 9.80 -24.72
N GLU A 91 3.29 8.67 -25.41
CA GLU A 91 2.12 7.96 -25.93
C GLU A 91 1.47 7.13 -24.80
N TYR A 92 0.78 7.83 -23.91
CA TYR A 92 0.12 7.25 -22.74
C TYR A 92 -1.33 6.86 -23.02
N ALA A 93 -1.81 5.86 -22.28
CA ALA A 93 -3.23 5.50 -22.28
C ALA A 93 -4.07 6.61 -21.63
N LYS A 94 -5.31 6.75 -22.08
CA LYS A 94 -6.26 7.71 -21.49
C LYS A 94 -6.65 7.24 -20.09
N THR A 95 -6.54 8.15 -19.13
CA THR A 95 -6.88 7.88 -17.72
C THR A 95 -7.69 9.01 -17.13
N LYS A 96 -8.48 8.68 -16.11
CA LYS A 96 -9.33 9.62 -15.40
C LYS A 96 -9.10 9.54 -13.90
N LEU A 97 -8.85 10.69 -13.27
CA LEU A 97 -8.71 10.80 -11.83
C LEU A 97 -10.07 10.59 -11.15
N PHE A 98 -10.10 9.82 -10.06
CA PHE A 98 -11.31 9.61 -9.25
C PHE A 98 -11.01 9.48 -7.76
N ARG A 99 -12.01 9.75 -6.92
CA ARG A 99 -11.90 9.62 -5.47
C ARG A 99 -12.17 8.17 -5.07
N THR A 100 -11.26 7.59 -4.29
CA THR A 100 -11.41 6.26 -3.72
C THR A 100 -11.99 6.33 -2.30
N GLU A 101 -12.56 5.22 -1.85
CA GLU A 101 -12.93 5.05 -0.45
C GLU A 101 -11.69 4.69 0.39
N GLY A 102 -11.28 5.61 1.27
CA GLY A 102 -10.20 5.39 2.25
C GLY A 102 -8.76 5.38 1.73
N ARG A 103 -8.52 5.39 0.41
CA ARG A 103 -7.17 5.36 -0.20
C ARG A 103 -6.75 6.68 -0.87
N GLY A 104 -7.54 7.74 -0.70
CA GLY A 104 -7.29 9.02 -1.34
C GLY A 104 -7.75 9.04 -2.80
N TRP A 105 -6.87 9.42 -3.73
CA TRP A 105 -7.17 9.52 -5.16
C TRP A 105 -6.63 8.31 -5.93
N GLY A 106 -7.32 7.94 -7.01
CA GLY A 106 -6.98 6.83 -7.88
C GLY A 106 -7.02 7.22 -9.35
N LEU A 107 -6.52 6.36 -10.24
CA LEU A 107 -6.74 6.47 -11.69
C LEU A 107 -7.64 5.34 -12.19
N LEU A 108 -8.62 5.70 -13.02
CA LEU A 108 -9.38 4.77 -13.85
C LEU A 108 -8.80 4.74 -15.27
N ALA A 109 -8.92 3.62 -15.95
CA ALA A 109 -8.79 3.55 -17.40
C ALA A 109 -9.94 4.35 -18.05
N ASP A 110 -9.62 5.25 -18.99
CA ASP A 110 -10.62 6.01 -19.77
C ASP A 110 -10.72 5.50 -21.22
N GLU A 111 -10.16 4.32 -21.45
CA GLU A 111 -10.28 3.52 -22.67
C GLU A 111 -10.01 2.04 -22.35
N ASN A 112 -10.26 1.15 -23.31
CA ASN A 112 -9.88 -0.25 -23.17
C ASN A 112 -8.36 -0.39 -23.38
N ILE A 113 -7.67 -1.05 -22.45
CA ILE A 113 -6.22 -1.24 -22.45
C ILE A 113 -5.93 -2.72 -22.62
N LYS A 114 -5.05 -3.09 -23.55
CA LYS A 114 -4.66 -4.47 -23.80
C LYS A 114 -3.57 -4.96 -22.85
N ALA A 115 -3.56 -6.27 -22.58
CA ALA A 115 -2.46 -6.90 -21.85
C ALA A 115 -1.11 -6.54 -22.49
N GLY A 116 -0.11 -6.22 -21.67
CA GLY A 116 1.22 -5.80 -22.13
C GLY A 116 1.31 -4.35 -22.63
N GLN A 117 0.20 -3.63 -22.77
CA GLN A 117 0.19 -2.24 -23.24
C GLN A 117 0.85 -1.30 -22.21
N PHE A 118 1.65 -0.37 -22.71
CA PHE A 118 2.20 0.74 -21.92
C PHE A 118 1.09 1.74 -21.57
N ILE A 119 0.96 2.06 -20.28
CA ILE A 119 -0.09 2.93 -19.76
C ILE A 119 0.45 4.33 -19.55
N ILE A 120 1.47 4.48 -18.69
CA ILE A 120 2.01 5.79 -18.30
C ILE A 120 3.41 5.65 -17.72
N GLU A 121 4.28 6.64 -17.93
CA GLU A 121 5.57 6.74 -17.24
C GLU A 121 5.37 7.23 -15.79
N TYR A 122 6.03 6.58 -14.83
CA TYR A 122 6.16 7.11 -13.47
C TYR A 122 7.32 8.11 -13.46
N SER A 123 6.98 9.39 -13.63
CA SER A 123 7.94 10.49 -13.72
C SER A 123 8.00 11.28 -12.41
N GLY A 124 9.18 11.76 -12.06
CA GLY A 124 9.43 12.55 -10.85
C GLY A 124 10.82 13.18 -10.83
N GLU A 125 11.21 13.70 -9.68
CA GLU A 125 12.60 14.10 -9.44
C GLU A 125 13.44 12.84 -9.16
N VAL A 126 14.48 12.59 -9.96
CA VAL A 126 15.44 11.52 -9.69
C VAL A 126 16.46 12.02 -8.68
N ILE A 127 16.45 11.39 -7.50
CA ILE A 127 17.24 11.77 -6.32
C ILE A 127 18.10 10.58 -5.85
N SER A 128 19.18 10.86 -5.14
CA SER A 128 20.03 9.80 -4.55
C SER A 128 19.33 9.13 -3.36
N SER A 129 19.87 7.99 -2.92
CA SER A 129 19.46 7.30 -1.68
C SER A 129 19.47 8.22 -0.46
N GLU A 130 20.48 9.07 -0.32
CA GLU A 130 20.63 9.98 0.82
C GLU A 130 19.54 11.05 0.81
N GLU A 131 19.28 11.64 -0.36
CA GLU A 131 18.24 12.66 -0.52
C GLU A 131 16.84 12.05 -0.37
N ALA A 132 16.60 10.83 -0.87
CA ALA A 132 15.33 10.12 -0.67
C ALA A 132 15.05 9.88 0.81
N LYS A 133 16.06 9.46 1.58
CA LYS A 133 15.95 9.30 3.04
C LYS A 133 15.63 10.62 3.73
N LYS A 134 16.36 11.69 3.36
CA LYS A 134 16.15 13.03 3.92
C LYS A 134 14.74 13.56 3.62
N ARG A 135 14.25 13.42 2.38
CA ARG A 135 12.90 13.84 2.00
C ARG A 135 11.83 13.03 2.72
N SER A 136 12.01 11.71 2.83
CA SER A 136 11.08 10.83 3.57
C SER A 136 10.94 11.27 5.04
N GLN A 137 12.06 11.52 5.73
CA GLN A 137 12.05 12.03 7.11
C GLN A 137 11.39 13.40 7.23
N ALA A 138 11.63 14.29 6.26
CA ALA A 138 10.98 15.60 6.24
C ALA A 138 9.46 15.48 6.02
N TYR A 139 9.01 14.57 5.14
CA TYR A 139 7.59 14.34 4.89
C TYR A 139 6.89 13.76 6.12
N GLU A 140 7.50 12.79 6.80
CA GLU A 140 7.00 12.26 8.06
C GLU A 140 6.91 13.35 9.15
N ALA A 141 7.97 14.15 9.33
CA ALA A 141 7.99 15.23 10.32
C ALA A 141 6.97 16.34 10.07
N HIS A 142 6.52 16.53 8.82
CA HIS A 142 5.47 17.49 8.46
C HIS A 142 4.09 16.83 8.34
N GLU A 143 3.95 15.57 8.77
CA GLU A 143 2.70 14.79 8.70
C GLU A 143 2.11 14.76 7.28
N LEU A 144 2.97 14.72 6.27
CA LEU A 144 2.56 14.63 4.88
C LEU A 144 1.94 13.25 4.64
N LYS A 145 0.62 13.23 4.44
CA LYS A 145 -0.14 11.96 4.32
C LYS A 145 0.29 11.13 3.12
N ASP A 146 0.58 11.78 2.00
CA ASP A 146 0.92 11.11 0.75
C ASP A 146 2.32 11.52 0.28
N ALA A 147 3.25 10.57 0.29
CA ALA A 147 4.59 10.69 -0.28
C ALA A 147 4.77 9.65 -1.41
N TYR A 148 5.42 10.06 -2.50
CA TYR A 148 5.37 9.34 -3.78
C TYR A 148 6.77 8.97 -4.28
N ILE A 149 7.52 8.24 -3.45
CA ILE A 149 8.91 7.85 -3.72
C ILE A 149 8.97 6.38 -4.14
N ILE A 150 9.57 6.09 -5.29
CA ILE A 150 9.81 4.71 -5.76
C ILE A 150 11.29 4.47 -6.06
N SER A 151 11.76 3.23 -5.90
CA SER A 151 13.13 2.85 -6.26
C SER A 151 13.28 2.77 -7.79
N LEU A 152 14.27 3.49 -8.31
CA LEU A 152 14.72 3.35 -9.71
C LEU A 152 15.82 2.29 -9.81
N ASN A 153 16.79 2.32 -8.91
CA ASN A 153 17.83 1.31 -8.73
C ASN A 153 18.43 1.43 -7.31
N ALA A 154 19.53 0.73 -7.03
CA ALA A 154 20.15 0.71 -5.71
C ALA A 154 20.57 2.11 -5.21
N ASN A 155 20.90 3.04 -6.11
CA ASN A 155 21.47 4.34 -5.78
C ASN A 155 20.50 5.50 -6.02
N TYR A 156 19.43 5.28 -6.79
CA TYR A 156 18.52 6.33 -7.25
C TYR A 156 17.06 5.98 -7.01
N PHE A 157 16.29 7.00 -6.68
CA PHE A 157 14.85 6.97 -6.45
C PHE A 157 14.17 8.03 -7.31
N ILE A 158 12.91 7.80 -7.65
CA ILE A 158 12.05 8.82 -8.29
C ILE A 158 11.07 9.32 -7.25
N ASP A 159 11.13 10.60 -6.92
CA ASP A 159 10.20 11.30 -6.04
C ASP A 159 9.20 12.11 -6.85
N ALA A 160 7.95 11.64 -6.90
CA ALA A 160 6.85 12.27 -7.60
C ALA A 160 6.00 13.19 -6.67
N THR A 161 6.48 13.50 -5.47
CA THR A 161 5.67 14.19 -4.45
C THR A 161 5.37 15.63 -4.86
N ARG A 162 6.39 16.36 -5.34
CA ARG A 162 6.27 17.78 -5.74
C ARG A 162 6.18 17.98 -7.25
N LYS A 163 6.94 17.20 -8.02
CA LYS A 163 6.93 17.18 -9.47
C LYS A 163 6.72 15.76 -9.93
N GLY A 164 5.78 15.50 -10.83
CA GLY A 164 5.62 14.14 -11.34
C GLY A 164 4.59 14.02 -12.45
N SER A 165 4.24 12.80 -12.82
CA SER A 165 3.13 12.51 -13.73
C SER A 165 1.89 12.06 -12.95
N PHE A 166 0.77 11.88 -13.65
CA PHE A 166 -0.45 11.31 -13.05
C PHE A 166 -0.26 9.88 -12.52
N ALA A 167 0.79 9.16 -12.93
CA ALA A 167 1.11 7.82 -12.43
C ALA A 167 1.19 7.74 -10.90
N ARG A 168 1.53 8.85 -10.24
CA ARG A 168 1.56 8.97 -8.77
C ARG A 168 0.23 8.62 -8.09
N PHE A 169 -0.90 8.71 -8.79
CA PHE A 169 -2.24 8.41 -8.25
C PHE A 169 -2.66 6.95 -8.46
N ILE A 170 -1.83 6.10 -9.07
CA ILE A 170 -2.19 4.68 -9.25
C ILE A 170 -1.96 3.95 -7.93
N ASN A 171 -3.04 3.41 -7.36
CA ASN A 171 -3.03 2.84 -6.02
C ASN A 171 -2.36 1.46 -5.93
N HIS A 172 -2.05 1.06 -4.71
CA HIS A 172 -1.61 -0.30 -4.41
C HIS A 172 -2.76 -1.31 -4.52
N SER A 173 -2.46 -2.49 -5.09
CA SER A 173 -3.26 -3.70 -4.90
C SER A 173 -2.40 -4.94 -4.66
N CYS A 174 -2.86 -5.83 -3.78
CA CYS A 174 -2.31 -7.18 -3.58
C CYS A 174 -2.72 -8.15 -4.71
N HIS A 175 -3.71 -7.79 -5.52
CA HIS A 175 -4.08 -8.44 -6.77
C HIS A 175 -4.14 -7.39 -7.89
N PRO A 176 -2.97 -6.94 -8.38
CA PRO A 176 -2.90 -5.83 -9.31
C PRO A 176 -3.21 -6.23 -10.75
N ASN A 177 -3.80 -5.30 -11.51
CA ASN A 177 -3.98 -5.40 -12.96
C ASN A 177 -2.85 -4.71 -13.76
N CYS A 178 -2.00 -3.93 -13.08
CA CYS A 178 -0.83 -3.28 -13.66
C CYS A 178 0.48 -3.74 -13.00
N GLU A 179 1.60 -3.50 -13.67
CA GLU A 179 2.94 -3.71 -13.13
C GLU A 179 3.90 -2.60 -13.56
N THR A 180 4.94 -2.39 -12.77
CA THR A 180 6.04 -1.49 -13.13
C THR A 180 7.11 -2.27 -13.90
N ARG A 181 7.60 -1.70 -15.00
CA ARG A 181 8.73 -2.24 -15.78
C ARG A 181 9.79 -1.16 -15.94
N LYS A 182 11.06 -1.54 -15.75
CA LYS A 182 12.20 -0.65 -16.00
C LYS A 182 12.55 -0.71 -17.48
N TRP A 183 12.68 0.45 -18.10
CA TRP A 183 13.03 0.59 -19.52
C TRP A 183 14.27 1.43 -19.68
N THR A 184 15.13 1.07 -20.64
CA THR A 184 16.26 1.90 -21.06
C THR A 184 15.79 2.83 -22.18
N VAL A 185 15.80 4.13 -21.92
CA VAL A 185 15.37 5.17 -22.86
C VAL A 185 16.48 6.20 -22.99
N LEU A 186 17.11 6.25 -24.18
CA LEU A 186 18.23 7.15 -24.46
C LEU A 186 19.36 7.04 -23.42
N GLY A 187 19.69 5.81 -23.00
CA GLY A 187 20.77 5.54 -22.04
C GLY A 187 20.43 5.81 -20.58
N GLU A 188 19.19 6.19 -20.27
CA GLU A 188 18.68 6.35 -18.90
C GLU A 188 17.65 5.27 -18.57
N THR A 189 17.68 4.77 -17.34
CA THR A 189 16.62 3.90 -16.83
C THR A 189 15.40 4.75 -16.48
N ARG A 190 14.23 4.35 -16.97
CA ARG A 190 12.91 4.92 -16.65
C ARG A 190 11.98 3.83 -16.12
N VAL A 191 10.89 4.23 -15.47
CA VAL A 191 9.87 3.30 -14.94
C VAL A 191 8.56 3.54 -15.66
N GLY A 192 8.10 2.55 -16.43
CA GLY A 192 6.77 2.57 -17.03
C GLY A 192 5.81 1.66 -16.28
N ILE A 193 4.53 2.00 -16.34
CA ILE A 193 3.44 1.16 -15.86
C ILE A 193 2.77 0.49 -17.06
N PHE A 194 2.65 -0.83 -16.99
CA PHE A 194 2.12 -1.67 -18.07
C PHE A 194 0.95 -2.50 -17.56
N ALA A 195 0.00 -2.79 -18.45
CA ALA A 195 -1.11 -3.68 -18.15
C ALA A 195 -0.63 -5.14 -18.07
N LYS A 196 -1.07 -5.88 -17.06
CA LYS A 196 -0.79 -7.33 -16.92
C LYS A 196 -1.83 -8.19 -17.64
N GLN A 197 -2.98 -7.60 -17.94
CA GLN A 197 -4.15 -8.25 -18.50
C GLN A 197 -4.94 -7.20 -19.31
N ASP A 198 -5.94 -7.63 -20.06
CA ASP A 198 -6.90 -6.69 -20.65
C ASP A 198 -7.66 -5.96 -19.53
N ILE A 199 -7.74 -4.63 -19.63
CA ILE A 199 -8.41 -3.74 -18.67
C ILE A 199 -9.51 -2.99 -19.41
N SER A 200 -10.74 -3.13 -18.91
CA SER A 200 -11.90 -2.42 -19.49
C SER A 200 -11.93 -0.96 -19.03
N VAL A 201 -12.47 -0.08 -19.88
CA VAL A 201 -12.77 1.31 -19.50
C VAL A 201 -13.54 1.38 -18.19
N GLY A 202 -13.22 2.36 -17.34
CA GLY A 202 -13.80 2.56 -16.02
C GLY A 202 -13.21 1.69 -14.91
N THR A 203 -12.24 0.82 -15.20
CA THR A 203 -11.57 -0.01 -14.19
C THR A 203 -10.46 0.78 -13.47
N GLU A 204 -10.38 0.68 -12.14
CA GLU A 204 -9.27 1.24 -11.37
C GLU A 204 -7.94 0.56 -11.75
N LEU A 205 -6.95 1.37 -12.08
CA LEU A 205 -5.58 0.94 -12.30
C LEU A 205 -4.89 0.78 -10.93
N ALA A 206 -4.27 -0.37 -10.71
CA ALA A 206 -3.52 -0.63 -9.49
C ALA A 206 -2.33 -1.56 -9.74
N TYR A 207 -1.19 -1.27 -9.12
CA TYR A 207 -0.01 -2.13 -9.15
C TYR A 207 0.43 -2.54 -7.74
N ASN A 208 1.26 -3.58 -7.63
CA ASN A 208 1.88 -3.91 -6.36
C ASN A 208 3.07 -2.96 -6.13
N TYR A 209 3.01 -2.16 -5.07
CA TYR A 209 4.06 -1.19 -4.76
C TYR A 209 5.39 -1.86 -4.40
N ASN A 210 5.38 -3.15 -4.05
CA ASN A 210 6.52 -3.84 -3.45
C ASN A 210 7.10 -3.01 -2.29
N PHE A 211 6.19 -2.43 -1.50
CA PHE A 211 6.51 -1.45 -0.48
C PHE A 211 7.50 -2.04 0.53
N GLU A 212 8.64 -1.39 0.72
CA GLU A 212 9.61 -1.78 1.73
C GLU A 212 9.32 -1.02 3.02
N TRP A 213 8.91 -1.74 4.06
CA TRP A 213 8.75 -1.16 5.39
C TRP A 213 10.08 -1.18 6.14
N TYR A 214 10.53 -0.02 6.60
CA TYR A 214 11.81 0.19 7.29
C TYR A 214 11.66 0.54 8.78
N GLY A 215 10.50 0.28 9.37
CA GLY A 215 10.15 0.72 10.73
C GLY A 215 9.07 1.81 10.76
N GLY A 216 8.53 2.09 11.94
CA GLY A 216 7.53 3.15 12.15
C GLY A 216 6.08 2.64 12.10
N ALA A 217 5.14 3.56 11.80
CA ALA A 217 3.71 3.22 11.78
C ALA A 217 3.40 2.21 10.68
N THR A 218 2.54 1.23 10.98
CA THR A 218 2.05 0.27 10.00
C THR A 218 0.83 0.85 9.28
N VAL A 219 0.84 0.78 7.95
CA VAL A 219 -0.27 1.30 7.12
C VAL A 219 -1.14 0.15 6.66
N ARG A 220 -2.43 0.19 7.00
CA ARG A 220 -3.38 -0.85 6.58
C ARG A 220 -3.58 -0.80 5.06
N CYS A 221 -3.50 -1.96 4.42
CA CYS A 221 -3.84 -2.13 3.02
C CYS A 221 -5.36 -2.19 2.86
N LEU A 222 -5.91 -1.25 2.08
CA LEU A 222 -7.35 -1.13 1.81
C LEU A 222 -7.69 -1.52 0.36
N CYS A 223 -6.87 -2.36 -0.28
CA CYS A 223 -7.05 -2.71 -1.70
C CYS A 223 -8.28 -3.61 -1.98
N GLY A 224 -8.89 -4.20 -0.96
CA GLY A 224 -10.07 -5.06 -1.10
C GLY A 224 -9.84 -6.44 -1.75
N ALA A 225 -8.60 -6.76 -2.16
CA ALA A 225 -8.29 -8.05 -2.77
C ALA A 225 -8.48 -9.22 -1.79
N ALA A 226 -8.97 -10.37 -2.27
CA ALA A 226 -9.15 -11.57 -1.45
C ALA A 226 -7.84 -12.09 -0.83
N ASN A 227 -6.72 -11.88 -1.52
CA ASN A 227 -5.36 -12.22 -1.08
C ASN A 227 -4.62 -11.01 -0.46
N CYS A 228 -5.35 -10.05 0.10
CA CYS A 228 -4.77 -8.85 0.70
C CYS A 228 -3.77 -9.20 1.83
N SER A 229 -2.61 -8.54 1.82
CA SER A 229 -1.56 -8.76 2.83
C SER A 229 -1.83 -8.01 4.15
N ILE A 230 -3.02 -7.42 4.29
CA ILE A 230 -3.51 -6.63 5.45
C ILE A 230 -2.76 -5.31 5.67
N PHE A 231 -1.43 -5.28 5.55
CA PHE A 231 -0.60 -4.10 5.68
C PHE A 231 0.23 -3.85 4.41
N LEU A 232 0.45 -2.57 4.10
CA LEU A 232 1.43 -2.19 3.08
C LEU A 232 2.83 -2.58 3.57
N GLY A 233 3.58 -3.28 2.71
CA GLY A 233 4.90 -3.79 3.03
C GLY A 233 4.96 -4.99 3.95
N ALA A 234 3.83 -5.67 4.20
CA ALA A 234 3.81 -6.89 5.01
C ALA A 234 4.74 -8.01 4.49
N LYS A 235 5.07 -7.97 3.19
CA LYS A 235 5.98 -8.92 2.53
C LYS A 235 7.45 -8.47 2.54
N SER A 236 7.76 -7.28 3.06
CA SER A 236 9.16 -6.82 3.13
C SER A 236 9.89 -7.58 4.23
N GLN A 237 11.19 -7.82 4.02
CA GLN A 237 12.04 -8.47 5.00
C GLN A 237 12.03 -7.70 6.34
N GLY A 238 12.11 -6.37 6.31
CA GLY A 238 12.06 -5.56 7.53
C GLY A 238 10.75 -5.70 8.31
N PHE A 239 9.60 -5.80 7.62
CA PHE A 239 8.32 -6.05 8.28
C PHE A 239 8.27 -7.46 8.84
N GLN A 240 8.70 -8.44 8.04
CA GLN A 240 8.76 -9.84 8.43
C GLN A 240 9.67 -10.05 9.63
N GLU A 241 10.91 -9.58 9.64
CA GLU A 241 11.82 -9.70 10.78
C GLU A 241 11.25 -9.00 12.02
N TYR A 242 10.72 -7.79 11.86
CA TYR A 242 10.06 -7.10 12.97
C TYR A 242 8.87 -7.90 13.51
N ASN A 243 8.11 -8.60 12.65
CA ASN A 243 6.89 -9.34 13.00
C ASN A 243 7.06 -10.87 13.19
N HIS A 244 8.21 -11.48 12.85
CA HIS A 244 8.57 -12.89 13.08
C HIS A 244 9.37 -13.08 14.37
N VAL A 245 9.89 -12.00 14.97
CA VAL A 245 10.33 -12.02 16.39
C VAL A 245 9.18 -12.40 17.35
N TRP A 246 7.95 -12.52 16.84
CA TRP A 246 6.74 -12.81 17.62
C TRP A 246 6.23 -14.25 17.50
N GLU A 247 6.84 -15.09 16.66
CA GLU A 247 6.34 -16.46 16.47
C GLU A 247 6.85 -17.47 17.51
N ASP A 248 7.87 -17.16 18.32
CA ASP A 248 8.21 -17.97 19.49
C ASP A 248 8.80 -17.12 20.62
N GLY A 249 7.95 -16.72 21.57
CA GLY A 249 8.38 -16.49 22.96
C GLY A 249 8.73 -15.08 23.44
N ASP A 250 8.72 -14.01 22.63
CA ASP A 250 8.94 -12.64 23.16
C ASP A 250 7.79 -11.66 22.85
N VAL A 251 6.91 -11.53 23.85
CA VAL A 251 5.64 -10.80 23.84
C VAL A 251 5.78 -9.36 24.36
N ARG A 252 7.01 -8.89 24.60
CA ARG A 252 7.28 -7.63 25.33
C ARG A 252 7.04 -6.31 24.58
N LYS A 253 6.52 -6.31 23.35
CA LYS A 253 6.26 -5.06 22.60
C LYS A 253 4.84 -4.86 22.08
N TRP A 254 3.90 -5.71 22.47
CA TRP A 254 2.47 -5.50 22.24
C TRP A 254 1.94 -4.47 23.27
N THR A 255 2.63 -3.35 23.51
CA THR A 255 2.27 -2.36 24.54
C THR A 255 1.84 -1.02 23.96
N PHE A 256 2.14 -0.75 22.69
CA PHE A 256 1.65 0.45 21.99
C PHE A 256 0.29 0.17 21.33
N GLY A 257 -0.77 0.03 22.15
CA GLY A 257 -2.15 0.06 21.65
C GLY A 257 -3.14 -0.96 22.22
N PHE A 258 -2.87 -1.61 23.37
CA PHE A 258 -3.89 -2.46 23.99
C PHE A 258 -5.03 -1.62 24.57
N THR A 259 -6.25 -1.86 24.09
CA THR A 259 -7.44 -1.51 24.85
C THR A 259 -7.40 -2.26 26.20
N PRO A 260 -7.81 -1.66 27.33
CA PRO A 260 -7.74 -2.28 28.66
C PRO A 260 -8.26 -3.73 28.68
N ARG A 261 -9.39 -3.97 28.01
CA ARG A 261 -10.06 -5.27 27.91
C ARG A 261 -9.22 -6.39 27.26
N ARG A 262 -8.24 -6.05 26.41
CA ARG A 262 -7.33 -7.03 25.79
C ARG A 262 -6.15 -7.37 26.70
N ALA A 263 -5.73 -6.44 27.57
CA ALA A 263 -4.66 -6.68 28.54
C ALA A 263 -5.11 -7.71 29.58
N ASP A 264 -6.38 -7.60 30.02
CA ASP A 264 -7.01 -8.57 30.92
C ASP A 264 -7.04 -9.98 30.31
N LEU A 265 -7.48 -10.11 29.05
CA LEU A 265 -7.51 -11.38 28.33
C LEU A 265 -6.12 -12.00 28.15
N TYR A 266 -5.11 -11.18 27.93
CA TYR A 266 -3.72 -11.61 27.82
C TYR A 266 -3.17 -12.14 29.17
N GLY A 267 -3.52 -11.48 30.27
CA GLY A 267 -3.24 -11.98 31.63
C GLY A 267 -3.86 -13.37 31.88
N ILE A 268 -5.14 -13.54 31.53
CA ILE A 268 -5.87 -14.81 31.68
C ILE A 268 -5.21 -15.93 30.87
N LYS A 269 -4.75 -15.65 29.63
CA LYS A 269 -4.01 -16.62 28.80
C LYS A 269 -2.72 -17.10 29.47
N ASN A 270 -1.92 -16.17 30.00
CA ASN A 270 -0.65 -16.51 30.65
C ASN A 270 -0.86 -17.32 31.94
N GLU A 271 -1.89 -16.97 32.72
CA GLU A 271 -2.26 -17.71 33.92
C GLU A 271 -2.70 -19.14 33.58
N ALA A 272 -3.53 -19.32 32.54
CA ALA A 272 -3.96 -20.64 32.10
C ALA A 272 -2.78 -21.52 31.60
N ALA A 273 -1.83 -20.93 30.87
CA ALA A 273 -0.63 -21.62 30.41
C ALA A 273 0.30 -22.01 31.58
N SER A 274 0.48 -21.12 32.56
CA SER A 274 1.26 -21.40 33.77
C SER A 274 0.62 -22.52 34.59
N LYS A 275 -0.71 -22.51 34.73
CA LYS A 275 -1.46 -23.57 35.44
C LYS A 275 -1.29 -24.93 34.76
N LEU A 276 -1.35 -24.98 33.42
CA LEU A 276 -1.13 -26.23 32.68
C LEU A 276 0.29 -26.76 32.87
N ASN A 277 1.31 -25.89 32.83
CA ASN A 277 2.70 -26.29 33.06
C ASN A 277 2.93 -26.80 34.49
N SER A 278 2.33 -26.15 35.50
CA SER A 278 2.40 -26.62 36.89
C SER A 278 1.82 -28.03 37.04
N ILE A 279 0.66 -28.27 36.43
CA ILE A 279 0.03 -29.60 36.46
C ILE A 279 0.89 -30.60 35.71
N TYR A 280 1.56 -30.21 34.61
CA TYR A 280 2.49 -31.10 33.91
C TYR A 280 3.64 -31.54 34.82
N ASP A 281 4.24 -30.59 35.54
CA ASP A 281 5.32 -30.86 36.48
C ASP A 281 4.87 -31.77 37.65
N GLU A 282 3.62 -31.63 38.10
CA GLU A 282 3.02 -32.50 39.13
C GLU A 282 2.82 -33.94 38.65
N ILE A 283 2.47 -34.14 37.38
CA ILE A 283 2.15 -35.47 36.82
C ILE A 283 3.35 -36.15 36.17
N ARG A 284 4.37 -35.38 35.78
CA ARG A 284 5.59 -35.87 35.13
C ARG A 284 6.25 -37.03 35.90
N PRO A 285 6.44 -36.99 37.23
CA PRO A 285 7.02 -38.11 37.96
C PRO A 285 6.20 -39.40 37.86
N ALA A 286 4.87 -39.30 37.89
CA ALA A 286 3.99 -40.46 37.76
C ALA A 286 4.03 -41.07 36.35
N ILE A 287 4.18 -40.23 35.32
CA ILE A 287 4.34 -40.65 33.92
C ILE A 287 5.71 -41.34 33.72
N GLU A 288 6.77 -40.80 34.32
CA GLU A 288 8.14 -41.33 34.20
C GLU A 288 8.33 -42.64 34.99
N GLU A 289 7.67 -42.79 36.15
CA GLU A 289 7.71 -44.00 36.98
C GLU A 289 7.00 -45.20 36.32
N HIS A 290 5.92 -44.95 35.57
CA HIS A 290 5.12 -46.00 34.89
C HIS A 290 5.54 -46.27 33.45
N GLY A 291 6.79 -45.95 33.09
CA GLY A 291 7.30 -45.95 31.71
C GLY A 291 7.27 -47.26 30.90
N ARG A 292 6.51 -48.30 31.31
CA ARG A 292 6.30 -49.53 30.54
C ARG A 292 4.92 -50.21 30.63
N ASP A 293 3.89 -49.59 31.22
CA ASP A 293 2.53 -50.17 31.22
C ASP A 293 1.48 -49.20 30.63
N ASN A 294 0.43 -49.78 30.04
CA ASN A 294 -0.60 -49.10 29.24
C ASN A 294 -1.16 -47.79 29.87
N GLN A 295 -1.66 -46.91 29.00
CA GLN A 295 -2.28 -45.59 29.30
C GLN A 295 -3.36 -45.58 30.41
N ASP A 296 -3.81 -46.74 30.88
CA ASP A 296 -4.80 -46.95 31.93
C ASP A 296 -4.24 -46.79 33.37
N SER A 297 -2.95 -46.49 33.52
CA SER A 297 -2.25 -46.46 34.84
C SER A 297 -2.20 -45.08 35.50
N VAL A 298 -2.67 -44.02 34.82
CA VAL A 298 -2.74 -42.67 35.40
C VAL A 298 -4.03 -42.57 36.24
N PRO A 299 -3.97 -42.17 37.53
CA PRO A 299 -5.16 -41.99 38.35
C PRO A 299 -6.17 -41.07 37.64
N THR A 300 -7.45 -41.47 37.60
CA THR A 300 -8.51 -40.71 36.91
C THR A 300 -8.56 -39.25 37.38
N SER A 301 -8.33 -39.02 38.66
CA SER A 301 -8.27 -37.67 39.26
C SER A 301 -7.14 -36.80 38.72
N VAL A 302 -6.05 -37.40 38.23
CA VAL A 302 -4.92 -36.69 37.60
C VAL A 302 -5.22 -36.38 36.14
N ALA A 303 -5.80 -37.34 35.42
CA ALA A 303 -6.24 -37.16 34.04
C ALA A 303 -7.33 -36.06 33.93
N GLU A 304 -8.30 -36.05 34.85
CA GLU A 304 -9.34 -35.00 34.91
C GLU A 304 -8.75 -33.60 35.08
N LYS A 305 -7.78 -33.42 35.98
CA LYS A 305 -7.08 -32.14 36.18
C LYS A 305 -6.31 -31.69 34.94
N TRP A 306 -5.65 -32.61 34.25
CA TRP A 306 -4.93 -32.32 33.01
C TRP A 306 -5.87 -31.86 31.89
N ILE A 307 -7.00 -32.56 31.73
CA ILE A 307 -8.03 -32.23 30.75
C ILE A 307 -8.62 -30.86 31.04
N GLU A 308 -8.96 -30.57 32.29
CA GLU A 308 -9.53 -29.28 32.71
C GLU A 308 -8.57 -28.12 32.45
N ALA A 309 -7.29 -28.27 32.79
CA ALA A 309 -6.26 -27.27 32.54
C ALA A 309 -6.01 -27.05 31.03
N SER A 310 -6.01 -28.13 30.25
CA SER A 310 -5.86 -28.07 28.79
C SER A 310 -7.04 -27.33 28.15
N CYS A 311 -8.27 -27.67 28.55
CA CYS A 311 -9.49 -26.99 28.08
C CYS A 311 -9.48 -25.50 28.46
N SER A 312 -9.01 -25.17 29.66
CA SER A 312 -8.89 -23.78 30.13
C SER A 312 -7.90 -22.98 29.29
N LYS A 313 -6.74 -23.56 28.95
CA LYS A 313 -5.75 -22.94 28.05
C LYS A 313 -6.32 -22.72 26.66
N TYR A 314 -6.92 -23.74 26.04
CA TYR A 314 -7.49 -23.62 24.70
C TYR A 314 -8.62 -22.59 24.63
N LYS A 315 -9.45 -22.50 25.68
CA LYS A 315 -10.49 -21.48 25.79
C LYS A 315 -9.89 -20.08 25.87
N ALA A 316 -8.87 -19.87 26.72
CA ALA A 316 -8.20 -18.58 26.86
C ALA A 316 -7.49 -18.15 25.56
N ASP A 317 -6.85 -19.09 24.86
CA ASP A 317 -6.26 -18.85 23.54
C ASP A 317 -7.33 -18.44 22.53
N PHE A 318 -8.43 -19.21 22.42
CA PHE A 318 -9.53 -18.90 21.51
C PHE A 318 -10.14 -17.53 21.78
N ASP A 319 -10.46 -17.20 23.03
CA ASP A 319 -11.07 -15.92 23.41
C ASP A 319 -10.12 -14.74 23.13
N PHE A 320 -8.82 -14.92 23.36
CA PHE A 320 -7.80 -13.94 23.01
C PHE A 320 -7.75 -13.71 21.49
N TYR A 321 -7.59 -14.77 20.69
CA TYR A 321 -7.51 -14.64 19.22
C TYR A 321 -8.82 -14.11 18.63
N PHE A 322 -9.98 -14.55 19.11
CA PHE A 322 -11.28 -14.04 18.69
C PHE A 322 -11.44 -12.54 18.99
N SER A 323 -10.99 -12.08 20.16
CA SER A 323 -10.96 -10.65 20.52
C SER A 323 -9.95 -9.85 19.68
N VAL A 324 -8.82 -10.44 19.32
CA VAL A 324 -7.87 -9.85 18.37
C VAL A 324 -8.55 -9.67 17.02
N ILE A 325 -9.10 -10.73 16.44
CA ILE A 325 -9.79 -10.72 15.14
C ILE A 325 -10.95 -9.71 15.15
N LYS A 326 -11.81 -9.72 16.16
CA LYS A 326 -13.00 -8.87 16.23
C LYS A 326 -12.69 -7.37 16.17
N ASN A 327 -11.66 -6.90 16.91
CA ASN A 327 -11.30 -5.47 16.85
C ASN A 327 -10.30 -5.12 15.73
N VAL A 328 -9.71 -6.11 15.04
CA VAL A 328 -8.89 -5.88 13.84
C VAL A 328 -9.75 -5.87 12.57
N MET A 329 -10.84 -6.66 12.53
CA MET A 329 -11.68 -6.81 11.34
C MET A 329 -12.93 -5.90 11.31
N CYS A 330 -13.48 -5.50 12.46
CA CYS A 330 -14.61 -4.56 12.51
C CYS A 330 -14.45 -3.54 13.65
N PRO A 331 -13.96 -2.32 13.39
CA PRO A 331 -14.05 -1.25 14.39
C PRO A 331 -15.53 -0.97 14.65
N ARG A 332 -15.95 -0.93 15.93
CA ARG A 332 -17.26 -0.37 16.26
C ARG A 332 -17.27 1.11 15.85
N PRO A 333 -18.38 1.64 15.30
CA PRO A 333 -18.54 3.08 15.16
C PRO A 333 -18.34 3.72 16.54
N ALA A 334 -17.54 4.77 16.62
CA ALA A 334 -17.36 5.53 17.85
C ALA A 334 -18.72 6.10 18.28
N THR A 335 -19.30 5.56 19.34
CA THR A 335 -20.39 6.23 20.06
C THR A 335 -19.77 7.40 20.82
N ASN A 336 -20.09 8.62 20.39
CA ASN A 336 -19.77 9.83 21.14
C ASN A 336 -20.50 9.80 22.49
N THR A 337 -19.78 9.44 23.55
CA THR A 337 -20.13 9.74 24.94
C THR A 337 -18.84 9.97 25.70
N ASP A 338 -18.52 11.23 25.99
CA ASP A 338 -18.28 11.72 27.36
C ASP A 338 -17.74 13.16 27.33
N ALA A 339 -18.61 14.10 27.67
CA ALA A 339 -18.25 15.33 28.35
C ALA A 339 -18.88 15.25 29.75
N GLY A 340 -18.05 15.02 30.79
CA GLY A 340 -18.42 15.29 32.19
C GLY A 340 -18.23 16.79 32.45
N GLY A 341 -19.16 17.49 33.07
CA GLY A 341 -19.44 17.49 34.51
C GLY A 341 -20.07 18.85 34.92
N PRO A 342 -20.47 19.02 36.19
CA PRO A 342 -21.74 19.66 36.57
C PRO A 342 -21.64 21.15 36.93
N SER A 343 -22.76 21.88 36.77
CA SER A 343 -23.06 23.06 37.60
C SER A 343 -24.55 23.11 37.93
N GLU A 344 -24.84 23.09 39.23
CA GLU A 344 -26.16 23.30 39.82
C GLU A 344 -26.70 24.71 39.55
N GLY A 345 -28.02 24.83 39.47
CA GLY A 345 -28.73 26.10 39.42
C GLY A 345 -30.14 25.94 38.87
N GLY A 346 -31.08 25.51 39.72
CA GLY A 346 -32.45 25.22 39.34
C GLY A 346 -33.33 26.44 39.07
N ALA A 347 -34.35 26.24 38.23
CA ALA A 347 -35.68 26.81 38.38
C ALA A 347 -36.68 26.00 37.53
N GLU A 348 -37.86 25.78 38.10
CA GLU A 348 -38.96 24.87 37.75
C GLU A 348 -39.76 25.18 36.45
N PRO A 349 -40.66 24.26 36.03
CA PRO A 349 -41.22 24.21 34.68
C PRO A 349 -42.62 24.83 34.55
N GLN A 350 -42.96 25.34 33.36
CA GLN A 350 -44.35 25.59 32.95
C GLN A 350 -44.64 25.10 31.52
N THR A 351 -45.41 24.03 31.49
CA THR A 351 -46.48 23.57 30.57
C THR A 351 -46.81 24.33 29.26
N ALA A 352 -47.14 23.50 28.25
CA ALA A 352 -48.18 23.69 27.20
C ALA A 352 -47.88 24.75 26.11
N ASN A 353 -48.19 24.62 24.82
CA ASN A 353 -49.11 23.77 24.04
C ASN A 353 -48.62 23.70 22.59
N ALA A 354 -49.09 22.67 21.87
CA ALA A 354 -49.07 22.58 20.42
C ALA A 354 -50.12 23.52 19.79
N GLU A 355 -49.83 24.12 18.62
CA GLU A 355 -50.79 24.29 17.51
C GLU A 355 -50.15 24.90 16.23
N VAL A 356 -50.19 24.10 15.15
CA VAL A 356 -50.71 24.36 13.78
C VAL A 356 -50.42 25.72 13.06
N LYS A 357 -49.78 25.60 11.88
CA LYS A 357 -49.65 26.53 10.70
C LYS A 357 -51.02 27.09 10.19
N PRO A 358 -51.18 28.03 9.20
CA PRO A 358 -50.23 28.47 8.15
C PRO A 358 -50.27 29.98 7.73
N SER A 359 -49.39 30.31 6.78
CA SER A 359 -49.51 31.25 5.63
C SER A 359 -50.02 32.68 5.77
N GLU A 360 -49.19 33.64 5.34
CA GLU A 360 -49.39 34.77 4.40
C GLU A 360 -48.12 35.65 4.55
N GLY A 361 -47.44 36.19 3.54
CA GLY A 361 -47.93 36.97 2.41
C GLY A 361 -47.47 38.44 2.62
N GLU A 362 -46.80 39.01 1.61
CA GLU A 362 -46.48 40.45 1.43
C GLU A 362 -45.25 41.00 2.19
N ALA A 363 -44.16 41.42 1.54
CA ALA A 363 -43.92 42.55 0.62
C ALA A 363 -43.30 43.75 1.36
N GLU A 364 -41.99 43.92 1.23
CA GLU A 364 -41.30 45.06 0.60
C GLU A 364 -39.78 44.81 0.53
#